data_AF-A0AB39R1S7-F1
#
_entry.id   AF-A0AB39R1S7-F1
#
_cell.length_a   1.000
_cell.length_b   1.000
_cell.length_c   1.000
_cell.angle_alpha   90.00
_cell.angle_beta   90.00
_cell.angle_gamma   90.00
#
_symmetry.space_group_name_H-M   'P 1'
#
loop_
_entity.id
_entity.type
_entity.pdbx_description
1 polymer ?
#
loop_
_entity_poly.entity_id
_entity_poly.type
_entity_poly.pdbx_seq_one_letter_code
_entity_poly.pdbx_strand_id
1 'polypeptide(L)'
;MKNYPPQFKADAVALYQSRPQATIRQVAADLGINPETLRNWVRAAGASRPRGRRAEVPTPLEAENAALRKKVRELEEEREILRKAAKYFAGETRW
;
A
#
# COMPACT_ATOMS: atom_id res chain seq x y z
N MET A 1 -24.58 -10.26 22.42
CA MET A 1 -23.23 -9.90 21.93
C MET A 1 -22.23 -10.23 23.03
N LYS A 2 -21.11 -10.92 22.72
CA LYS A 2 -20.02 -11.08 23.70
C LYS A 2 -19.38 -9.70 23.91
N ASN A 3 -19.53 -9.15 25.11
CA ASN A 3 -19.00 -7.83 25.44
C ASN A 3 -17.57 -7.99 25.93
N TYR A 4 -16.60 -7.70 25.05
CA TYR A 4 -15.19 -7.74 25.42
C TYR A 4 -14.80 -6.48 26.19
N PRO A 5 -14.05 -6.60 27.30
CA PRO A 5 -13.52 -5.46 28.02
C PRO A 5 -12.70 -4.54 27.09
N PRO A 6 -12.72 -3.21 27.31
CA PRO A 6 -11.95 -2.28 26.49
C PRO A 6 -10.44 -2.59 26.52
N GLN A 7 -9.91 -3.02 27.68
CA GLN A 7 -8.51 -3.47 27.80
C GLN A 7 -8.20 -4.64 26.86
N PHE A 8 -9.07 -5.65 26.84
CA PHE A 8 -8.91 -6.81 25.96
C PHE A 8 -8.91 -6.43 24.48
N LYS A 9 -9.74 -5.45 24.08
CA LYS A 9 -9.74 -4.93 22.71
C LYS A 9 -8.43 -4.24 22.36
N ALA A 10 -7.92 -3.41 23.26
CA ALA A 10 -6.65 -2.71 23.09
C ALA A 10 -5.48 -3.71 22.99
N ASP A 11 -5.43 -4.69 23.88
CA ASP A 11 -4.39 -5.73 23.90
C ASP A 11 -4.44 -6.59 22.63
N ALA A 12 -5.64 -6.94 22.14
CA ALA A 12 -5.80 -7.68 20.90
C ALA A 12 -5.30 -6.91 19.66
N VAL A 13 -5.54 -5.60 19.61
CA VAL A 13 -5.03 -4.72 18.54
C VAL A 13 -3.51 -4.57 18.67
N ALA A 14 -2.98 -4.37 19.88
CA ALA A 14 -1.55 -4.27 20.12
C ALA A 14 -0.81 -5.57 19.74
N LEU A 15 -1.40 -6.73 20.06
CA LEU A 15 -0.87 -8.03 19.67
C LEU A 15 -0.78 -8.16 18.16
N TYR A 16 -1.82 -7.73 17.42
CA TYR A 16 -1.80 -7.71 15.96
C TYR A 16 -0.70 -6.78 15.41
N GLN A 17 -0.51 -5.60 16.00
CA GLN A 17 0.56 -4.66 15.58
C GLN A 17 1.97 -5.17 15.91
N SER A 18 2.14 -5.91 17.02
CA SER A 18 3.45 -6.46 17.40
C SER A 18 3.94 -7.58 16.45
N ARG A 19 3.03 -8.18 15.67
CA ARG A 19 3.30 -9.35 14.82
C ARG A 19 3.17 -8.99 13.33
N PRO A 20 4.22 -8.44 12.69
CA PRO A 20 4.18 -8.00 11.29
C PRO A 20 3.77 -9.10 10.29
N GLN A 21 4.05 -10.37 10.61
CA GLN A 21 3.73 -11.52 9.75
C GLN A 21 2.37 -12.16 10.06
N ALA A 22 1.76 -11.88 11.23
CA ALA A 22 0.52 -12.55 11.63
C ALA A 22 -0.70 -11.97 10.91
N THR A 23 -1.57 -12.82 10.39
CA THR A 23 -2.85 -12.40 9.79
C THR A 23 -3.90 -12.15 10.88
N ILE A 24 -4.91 -11.32 10.60
CA ILE A 24 -6.05 -11.12 11.51
C ILE A 24 -6.69 -12.46 11.89
N ARG A 25 -6.76 -13.42 10.96
CA ARG A 25 -7.31 -14.76 11.20
C ARG A 25 -6.48 -15.57 12.19
N GLN A 26 -5.15 -15.51 12.11
CA GLN A 26 -4.26 -16.18 13.06
C GLN A 26 -4.37 -15.56 14.45
N VAL A 27 -4.28 -14.22 14.55
CA VAL A 27 -4.40 -13.54 15.86
C VAL A 27 -5.77 -13.75 16.49
N ALA A 28 -6.85 -13.76 15.69
CA ALA A 28 -8.18 -14.05 16.20
C ALA A 28 -8.34 -15.51 16.66
N ALA A 29 -7.72 -16.46 15.96
CA ALA A 29 -7.70 -17.87 16.37
C ALA A 29 -6.95 -18.05 17.69
N ASP A 30 -5.77 -17.42 17.83
CA ASP A 30 -4.98 -17.43 19.07
C ASP A 30 -5.76 -16.86 20.26
N LEU A 31 -6.57 -15.83 20.03
CA LEU A 31 -7.41 -15.18 21.04
C LEU A 31 -8.78 -15.86 21.23
N GLY A 32 -9.12 -16.87 20.42
CA GLY A 32 -10.42 -17.53 20.46
C GLY A 32 -11.61 -16.63 20.08
N ILE A 33 -11.38 -15.57 19.31
CA ILE A 33 -12.41 -14.60 18.91
C ILE A 33 -12.74 -14.72 17.42
N ASN A 34 -13.90 -14.16 17.03
CA ASN A 34 -14.26 -14.07 15.62
C ASN A 34 -13.28 -13.11 14.89
N PRO A 35 -12.66 -13.52 13.77
CA PRO A 35 -11.76 -12.67 12.97
C PRO A 35 -12.37 -11.32 12.56
N GLU A 36 -13.67 -11.28 12.31
CA GLU A 36 -14.37 -10.05 11.93
C GLU A 36 -14.48 -9.07 13.11
N THR A 37 -14.61 -9.59 14.33
CA THR A 37 -14.58 -8.77 15.56
C THR A 37 -13.22 -8.09 15.71
N LEU A 38 -12.13 -8.84 15.54
CA LEU A 38 -10.77 -8.27 15.58
C LEU A 38 -10.55 -7.25 14.46
N ARG A 39 -11.04 -7.52 13.25
CA ARG A 39 -10.95 -6.60 12.11
C ARG A 39 -11.62 -5.27 12.40
N ASN A 40 -12.79 -5.29 13.04
CA ASN A 40 -13.51 -4.08 13.42
C ASN A 40 -12.77 -3.27 14.47
N TRP A 41 -12.11 -3.90 15.44
CA TRP A 41 -11.29 -3.20 16.44
C TRP A 41 -10.03 -2.59 15.84
N VAL A 42 -9.34 -3.31 14.96
CA VAL A 42 -8.16 -2.79 14.24
C VAL A 42 -8.53 -1.57 13.39
N ARG A 43 -9.68 -1.62 12.69
CA ARG A 43 -10.21 -0.47 11.94
C ARG A 43 -10.58 0.70 12.84
N ALA A 44 -11.29 0.44 13.94
CA ALA A 44 -11.70 1.47 14.89
C ALA A 44 -10.50 2.15 15.57
N ALA A 45 -9.41 1.41 15.78
CA ALA A 45 -8.17 1.93 16.34
C ALA A 45 -7.28 2.68 15.32
N GLY A 46 -7.69 2.77 14.05
CA GLY A 46 -6.86 3.36 12.98
C GLY A 46 -5.54 2.60 12.76
N ALA A 47 -5.46 1.36 13.22
CA ALA A 47 -4.25 0.56 13.20
C ALA A 47 -4.01 -0.05 11.81
N SER A 48 -3.08 0.52 11.05
CA SER A 48 -2.60 -0.09 9.81
C SER A 48 -1.61 -1.21 10.11
N ARG A 49 -1.61 -2.26 9.27
CA ARG A 49 -0.68 -3.39 9.39
C ARG A 49 0.77 -2.88 9.40
N PRO A 50 1.65 -3.34 10.31
CA PRO A 50 3.08 -3.09 10.17
C PRO A 50 3.51 -3.71 8.85
N ARG A 51 4.03 -2.89 7.91
CA ARG A 51 4.29 -3.26 6.50
C ARG A 51 5.14 -4.54 6.37
N GLY A 52 4.45 -5.67 6.40
CA GLY A 52 4.91 -6.99 6.00
C GLY A 52 4.08 -7.42 4.81
N ARG A 53 4.54 -7.01 3.63
CA ARG A 53 4.18 -7.47 2.27
C ARG A 53 2.93 -8.36 2.21
N ARG A 54 1.76 -7.77 1.91
CA ARG A 54 0.70 -8.48 1.19
C ARG A 54 -0.22 -7.50 0.49
N ALA A 55 -0.37 -7.71 -0.82
CA ALA A 55 -1.24 -7.02 -1.76
C ALA A 55 -2.49 -6.41 -1.10
N GLU A 56 -2.43 -5.11 -0.87
CA GLU A 56 -3.61 -4.29 -0.59
C GLU A 56 -4.11 -3.76 -1.94
N VAL A 57 -5.43 -3.78 -2.12
CA VAL A 57 -6.12 -3.05 -3.19
C VAL A 57 -5.53 -1.64 -3.17
N PRO A 58 -5.01 -1.12 -4.30
CA PRO A 58 -4.27 0.12 -4.29
C PRO A 58 -5.14 1.19 -3.66
N THR A 59 -4.66 1.76 -2.56
CA THR A 59 -5.25 2.96 -2.00
C THR A 59 -5.31 4.03 -3.11
N PRO A 60 -6.25 4.98 -3.09
CA PRO A 60 -6.36 6.00 -4.15
C PRO A 60 -5.01 6.68 -4.49
N LEU A 61 -4.15 6.84 -3.49
CA LEU A 61 -2.78 7.34 -3.61
C LEU A 61 -1.82 6.41 -4.37
N GLU A 62 -1.97 5.09 -4.26
CA GLU A 62 -1.15 4.11 -4.99
C GLU A 62 -1.57 3.98 -6.46
N ALA A 63 -2.87 4.10 -6.74
CA ALA A 63 -3.39 4.19 -8.11
C ALA A 63 -2.90 5.48 -8.80
N GLU A 64 -2.89 6.59 -8.08
CA GLU A 64 -2.35 7.86 -8.55
C GLU A 64 -0.83 7.78 -8.80
N ASN A 65 -0.07 7.15 -7.90
CA ASN A 65 1.36 6.90 -8.11
C ASN A 65 1.65 6.03 -9.34
N ALA A 66 0.83 5.00 -9.60
CA ALA A 66 0.97 4.17 -10.79
C ALA A 66 0.67 4.95 -12.07
N ALA A 67 -0.39 5.76 -12.07
CA ALA A 67 -0.74 6.64 -13.19
C ALA A 67 0.36 7.69 -13.45
N LEU A 68 0.89 8.31 -12.39
CA LEU A 68 1.99 9.27 -12.47
C LEU A 68 3.28 8.63 -13.01
N ARG A 69 3.63 7.42 -12.58
CA ARG A 69 4.80 6.69 -13.12
C ARG A 69 4.65 6.36 -14.61
N LYS A 70 3.45 6.01 -15.05
CA LYS A 70 3.18 5.79 -16.48
C LYS A 70 3.37 7.07 -17.28
N LYS A 71 2.85 8.20 -16.76
CA LYS A 71 2.99 9.53 -17.37
C LYS A 71 4.45 9.95 -17.48
N VAL A 72 5.26 9.74 -16.44
CA VAL A 72 6.70 10.05 -16.46
C VAL A 72 7.41 9.26 -17.55
N ARG A 73 7.13 7.96 -17.68
CA ARG A 73 7.74 7.13 -18.70
C ARG A 73 7.39 7.57 -20.12
N GLU A 74 6.12 7.88 -20.37
CA GLU A 74 5.67 8.39 -21.68
C GLU A 74 6.40 9.71 -22.03
N LEU A 75 6.49 10.64 -21.08
CA LEU A 75 7.19 11.92 -21.25
C LEU A 75 8.71 11.74 -21.47
N GLU A 76 9.35 10.78 -20.80
CA GLU A 76 10.76 10.47 -21.01
C GLU A 76 11.01 9.88 -22.40
N GLU A 77 10.13 8.99 -22.87
CA GLU A 77 10.20 8.43 -24.22
C GLU A 77 10.01 9.51 -25.29
N GLU A 78 9.03 10.40 -25.13
CA GLU A 78 8.84 11.57 -26.01
C GLU A 78 10.06 12.49 -26.02
N ARG A 79 10.63 12.78 -24.84
CA ARG A 79 11.81 13.63 -24.72
C ARG A 79 13.03 13.02 -25.39
N GLU A 80 13.20 11.71 -25.33
CA GLU A 80 14.29 11.02 -26.02
C GLU A 80 14.09 10.98 -27.54
N ILE A 81 12.85 10.83 -28.02
CA ILE A 81 12.54 10.96 -29.46
C ILE A 81 12.87 12.37 -29.94
N LEU A 82 12.41 13.40 -29.23
CA LEU A 82 12.71 14.80 -29.56
C LEU A 82 14.21 15.10 -29.51
N ARG A 83 14.94 14.52 -28.54
CA ARG A 83 16.39 14.68 -28.44
C ARG A 83 17.12 14.00 -29.60
N LYS A 84 16.68 12.83 -30.03
CA LYS A 84 17.23 12.13 -31.20
C LYS A 84 16.95 12.89 -32.48
N ALA A 85 15.73 13.40 -32.65
CA ALA A 85 15.37 14.27 -33.77
C ALA A 85 16.22 15.54 -33.79
N ALA A 86 16.35 16.25 -32.66
CA ALA A 86 17.19 17.43 -32.55
C ALA A 86 18.66 17.14 -32.89
N LYS A 87 19.21 15.99 -32.48
CA LYS A 87 20.57 15.57 -32.87
C LYS A 87 20.68 15.28 -34.36
N TYR A 88 19.69 14.61 -34.94
CA TYR A 88 19.62 14.30 -36.36
C TYR A 88 19.61 15.60 -37.19
N PHE A 89 18.71 16.52 -36.86
CA PHE A 89 18.59 17.82 -37.54
C PHE A 89 19.79 18.76 -37.28
N ALA A 90 20.38 18.75 -36.08
CA ALA A 90 21.60 19.52 -35.80
C ALA A 90 22.84 18.98 -36.54
N GLY A 91 22.85 17.70 -36.92
CA GLY A 91 23.86 17.12 -37.80
C GLY A 91 23.64 17.43 -39.28
N GLU A 92 22.38 17.53 -39.71
CA GLU A 92 21.97 17.87 -41.09
C GLU A 92 22.08 19.39 -41.38
N THR A 93 22.12 20.24 -40.36
CA THR A 93 22.27 21.70 -40.51
C THR A 93 23.74 22.12 -40.47
N ARG A 94 24.57 21.50 -41.32
CA ARG A 94 25.94 21.96 -41.59
C ARG A 94 26.04 22.23 -43.09
N TRP A 95 25.91 23.51 -43.44
CA TRP A 95 26.25 24.04 -44.76
C TRP A 95 27.71 23.73 -45.10
#